data_AF-A0A920M7P9-F1
#
_entry.id   AF-A0A920M7P9-F1
#
_cell.length_a   1.000
_cell.length_b   1.000
_cell.length_c   1.000
_cell.angle_alpha   90.00
_cell.angle_beta   90.00
_cell.angle_gamma   90.00
#
_symmetry.space_group_name_H-M   'P 1'
#
loop_
_entity.id
_entity.type
_entity.pdbx_description
1 polymer ?
#
loop_
_entity_poly.entity_id
_entity_poly.type
_entity_poly.pdbx_seq_one_letter_code
_entity_poly.pdbx_strand_id
1 'polypeptide(L)'
;MTIYGYLLSLPAPGTQGYVSSQEANQLTSSRGAQPSHVLFDPEGIVGKSYGAKTTPHMYIIDKRGSLRYQGAIDDAGGRGFMFKDLSQATNYVKEAIKEINENRKISFPATKPYGCSVKYKS
;
A
#
# COMPACT_ATOMS: atom_id res chain seq x y z
N MET A 1 -10.14 2.70 -15.26
CA MET A 1 -10.49 2.45 -13.84
C MET A 1 -9.47 3.20 -13.01
N THR A 2 -9.89 4.23 -12.27
CA THR A 2 -8.97 5.09 -11.52
C THR A 2 -8.56 4.37 -10.25
N ILE A 3 -7.29 3.99 -10.17
CA ILE A 3 -6.68 3.46 -8.95
C ILE A 3 -6.45 4.65 -8.03
N TYR A 4 -7.17 4.69 -6.91
CA TYR A 4 -6.89 5.66 -5.85
C TYR A 4 -5.62 5.22 -5.11
N GLY A 5 -4.50 5.82 -5.50
CA GLY A 5 -3.33 6.11 -4.66
C GLY A 5 -2.59 4.93 -4.03
N TYR A 6 -1.28 4.85 -4.28
CA TYR A 6 -0.39 4.30 -3.27
C TYR A 6 -0.26 5.36 -2.17
N LEU A 7 -0.85 5.12 -1.00
CA LEU A 7 -0.58 5.94 0.18
C LEU A 7 0.80 5.56 0.71
N LEU A 8 1.84 6.20 0.19
CA LEU A 8 3.13 6.28 0.86
C LEU A 8 3.01 7.37 1.91
N SER A 9 2.44 7.03 3.07
CA SER A 9 2.46 7.89 4.24
C SER A 9 3.92 8.09 4.63
N LEU A 10 4.48 9.24 4.26
CA LEU A 10 5.77 9.64 4.79
C LEU A 10 5.55 10.10 6.23
N PRO A 11 6.35 9.58 7.18
CA PRO A 11 6.16 9.87 8.60
C PRO A 11 6.59 11.31 8.91
N ALA A 12 6.51 11.78 10.16
CA ALA A 12 6.79 13.17 10.54
C ALA A 12 8.30 13.53 10.48
N PRO A 13 8.68 14.82 10.34
CA PRO A 13 10.08 15.25 10.43
C PRO A 13 10.78 14.69 11.68
N GLY A 14 11.99 14.16 11.51
CA GLY A 14 12.77 13.57 12.61
C GLY A 14 12.44 12.10 12.94
N THR A 15 11.55 11.46 12.19
CA THR A 15 11.26 10.02 12.34
C THR A 15 11.95 9.17 11.27
N GLN A 16 12.28 7.92 11.59
CA GLN A 16 12.84 6.97 10.62
C GLN A 16 11.88 6.78 9.43
N GLY A 17 12.36 7.07 8.22
CA GLY A 17 11.58 7.00 6.98
C GLY A 17 11.03 8.34 6.49
N TYR A 18 11.23 9.43 7.24
CA TYR A 18 10.94 10.79 6.76
C TYR A 18 11.85 11.15 5.60
N VAL A 19 11.27 11.71 4.55
CA VAL A 19 11.99 12.37 3.46
C VAL A 19 11.21 13.61 3.04
N SER A 20 11.89 14.61 2.48
CA SER A 20 11.24 15.76 1.85
C SER A 20 10.37 15.33 0.65
N SER A 21 9.46 16.20 0.21
CA SER A 21 8.62 15.92 -0.96
C SER A 21 9.43 15.68 -2.24
N GLN A 22 10.59 16.35 -2.39
CA GLN A 22 11.48 16.15 -3.53
C GLN A 22 12.17 14.79 -3.47
N GLU A 23 12.68 14.40 -2.29
CA GLU A 23 13.27 13.09 -2.06
C GLU A 23 12.24 11.96 -2.20
N ALA A 24 10.98 12.20 -1.81
CA ALA A 24 9.87 11.26 -2.02
C ALA A 24 9.66 10.93 -3.50
N ASN A 25 9.67 11.96 -4.35
CA ASN A 25 9.54 11.81 -5.79
C ASN A 25 10.77 11.10 -6.37
N GLN A 26 11.98 11.47 -5.93
CA GLN A 26 13.21 10.81 -6.35
C GLN A 26 13.25 9.32 -5.95
N LEU A 27 12.84 8.98 -4.73
CA LEU A 27 12.73 7.60 -4.27
C LEU A 27 11.67 6.83 -5.05
N THR A 28 10.57 7.48 -5.43
CA THR A 28 9.54 6.88 -6.28
C THR A 28 10.13 6.50 -7.64
N SER A 29 10.85 7.43 -8.28
CA SER A 29 11.51 7.19 -9.56
C SER A 29 12.62 6.15 -9.46
N SER A 30 13.49 6.21 -8.45
CA SER A 30 14.63 5.29 -8.32
C SER A 30 14.20 3.85 -7.99
N ARG A 31 13.04 3.68 -7.34
CA ARG A 31 12.43 2.37 -7.08
C ARG A 31 11.62 1.83 -8.26
N GLY A 32 11.56 2.55 -9.39
CA GLY A 32 10.74 2.18 -10.54
C GLY A 32 9.24 2.17 -10.26
N ALA A 33 8.79 2.88 -9.23
CA ALA A 33 7.37 2.98 -8.89
C ALA A 33 6.68 4.02 -9.77
N GLN A 34 5.43 3.76 -10.13
CA GLN A 34 4.61 4.66 -10.96
C GLN A 34 3.26 4.97 -10.29
N PRO A 35 3.26 5.54 -9.07
CA PRO A 35 2.02 5.98 -8.44
C PRO A 35 1.49 7.21 -9.19
N SER A 36 0.17 7.34 -9.30
CA SER A 36 -0.43 8.57 -9.84
C SER A 36 -0.17 9.78 -8.92
N HIS A 37 -0.07 9.55 -7.61
CA HIS A 37 0.21 10.57 -6.59
C HIS A 37 0.95 9.93 -5.41
N VAL A 38 1.81 10.72 -4.75
CA VAL A 38 2.39 10.42 -3.43
C VAL A 38 1.88 11.49 -2.47
N LEU A 39 1.27 11.06 -1.36
CA LEU A 39 0.68 11.97 -0.38
C LEU A 39 1.57 12.08 0.84
N PHE A 40 1.84 13.31 1.27
CA PHE A 40 2.54 13.59 2.51
C PHE A 40 1.54 13.65 3.66
N ASP A 41 1.68 12.78 4.66
CA ASP A 41 0.78 12.72 5.82
C ASP A 41 1.57 12.86 7.13
N PRO A 42 2.22 14.01 7.38
CA PRO A 42 3.11 14.19 8.53
C PRO A 42 2.37 14.12 9.87
N GLU A 43 1.09 14.48 9.90
CA GLU A 43 0.24 14.37 11.10
C GLU A 43 -0.39 12.98 11.25
N GLY A 44 -0.25 12.11 10.24
CA GLY A 44 -0.76 10.74 10.26
C GLY A 44 -2.28 10.65 10.24
N ILE A 45 -2.99 11.71 9.82
CA ILE A 45 -4.45 11.78 9.86
C ILE A 45 -5.04 10.76 8.90
N VAL A 46 -4.49 10.70 7.68
CA VAL A 46 -4.96 9.79 6.62
C VAL A 46 -4.57 8.35 6.96
N GLY A 47 -3.32 8.10 7.34
CA GLY A 47 -2.87 6.77 7.75
C GLY A 47 -3.73 6.20 8.87
N LYS A 48 -4.03 7.00 9.91
CA LYS A 48 -4.90 6.60 11.02
C LYS A 48 -6.34 6.34 10.57
N SER A 49 -6.91 7.20 9.71
CA SER A 49 -8.29 7.02 9.24
C SER A 49 -8.47 5.73 8.42
N TYR A 50 -7.43 5.30 7.70
CA TYR A 50 -7.42 4.02 6.98
C TYR A 50 -7.01 2.83 7.84
N GLY A 51 -6.61 3.06 9.09
CA GLY A 51 -6.09 2.02 9.97
C GLY A 51 -4.78 1.42 9.46
N ALA A 52 -3.92 2.24 8.82
CA ALA A 52 -2.66 1.77 8.26
C ALA A 52 -1.71 1.31 9.36
N LYS A 53 -1.17 0.09 9.21
CA LYS A 53 -0.33 -0.57 10.23
C LYS A 53 1.12 -0.71 9.79
N THR A 54 1.35 -0.97 8.51
CA THR A 54 2.68 -1.19 7.94
C THR A 54 2.85 -0.43 6.64
N THR A 55 4.10 -0.31 6.19
CA THR A 55 4.45 0.12 4.85
C THR A 55 5.15 -1.04 4.12
N PRO A 56 4.53 -1.63 3.08
CA PRO A 56 3.22 -1.29 2.52
C PRO A 56 2.02 -1.80 3.34
N HIS A 57 0.89 -1.08 3.28
CA HIS A 57 -0.46 -1.56 3.57
C HIS A 57 -1.37 -1.05 2.44
N MET A 58 -1.85 -1.97 1.63
CA MET A 58 -2.54 -1.70 0.37
C MET A 58 -4.04 -1.55 0.59
N TYR A 59 -4.67 -0.65 -0.15
CA TYR A 59 -6.12 -0.44 -0.14
C TYR A 59 -6.63 -0.31 -1.58
N ILE A 60 -7.79 -0.88 -1.89
CA ILE A 60 -8.52 -0.64 -3.16
C ILE A 60 -9.89 -0.12 -2.81
N ILE A 61 -10.21 1.08 -3.32
CA ILE A 61 -11.52 1.70 -3.19
C ILE A 61 -12.14 1.78 -4.58
N ASP A 62 -13.40 1.36 -4.72
CA ASP A 62 -14.07 1.45 -6.02
C ASP A 62 -14.68 2.84 -6.28
N LYS A 63 -15.26 3.01 -7.48
CA LYS A 63 -15.86 4.28 -7.91
C LYS A 63 -17.02 4.77 -7.03
N ARG A 64 -17.60 3.90 -6.19
CA ARG A 64 -18.67 4.26 -5.25
C ARG A 64 -18.12 4.63 -3.88
N GLY A 65 -16.80 4.69 -3.72
CA GLY A 65 -16.14 4.94 -2.45
C GLY A 65 -16.14 3.73 -1.51
N SER A 66 -16.47 2.53 -2.00
CA SER A 66 -16.50 1.33 -1.17
C SER A 66 -15.10 0.68 -1.09
N LEU A 67 -14.67 0.31 0.12
CA LEU A 67 -13.45 -0.46 0.32
C LEU A 67 -13.65 -1.88 -0.24
N ARG A 68 -12.79 -2.27 -1.17
CA ARG A 68 -12.83 -3.55 -1.88
C ARG A 68 -11.71 -4.50 -1.50
N TYR A 69 -10.56 -3.94 -1.12
CA TYR A 69 -9.40 -4.68 -0.67
C TYR A 69 -8.66 -3.90 0.40
N GLN A 70 -8.16 -4.59 1.42
CA GLN A 70 -7.08 -4.08 2.28
C GLN A 70 -6.06 -5.17 2.62
N GLY A 71 -4.77 -4.86 2.67
CA GLY A 71 -3.77 -5.81 3.18
C GLY A 71 -2.41 -5.75 2.51
N ALA A 72 -1.77 -6.91 2.36
CA ALA A 72 -0.48 -7.07 1.71
C ALA A 72 -0.52 -6.72 0.22
N ILE A 73 0.64 -6.50 -0.40
CA ILE A 73 0.74 -6.41 -1.87
C ILE A 73 0.71 -7.80 -2.52
N ASP A 74 1.35 -8.77 -1.87
CA ASP A 74 1.47 -10.16 -2.31
C ASP A 74 1.60 -11.13 -1.12
N ASP A 75 1.80 -12.41 -1.39
CA ASP A 75 1.92 -13.47 -0.38
C ASP A 75 3.35 -13.96 -0.12
N ALA A 76 4.37 -13.32 -0.70
CA ALA A 76 5.77 -13.62 -0.47
C ALA A 76 6.41 -12.75 0.63
N GLY A 77 5.65 -11.84 1.25
CA GLY A 77 6.13 -11.06 2.39
C GLY A 77 5.90 -11.69 3.77
N GLY A 78 6.44 -11.04 4.80
CA GLY A 78 6.31 -11.50 6.18
C GLY A 78 6.86 -12.92 6.35
N ARG A 79 6.04 -13.86 6.82
CA ARG A 79 6.44 -15.28 6.91
C ARG A 79 6.56 -15.97 5.55
N GLY A 80 5.87 -15.45 4.53
CA GLY A 80 5.91 -15.99 3.17
C GLY A 80 7.31 -15.95 2.56
N PHE A 81 8.13 -14.97 2.98
CA PHE A 81 9.50 -14.81 2.49
C PHE A 81 10.39 -16.04 2.73
N MET A 82 10.10 -16.83 3.77
CA MET A 82 10.86 -18.04 4.08
C MET A 82 10.54 -19.22 3.14
N PHE A 83 9.42 -19.17 2.43
CA PHE A 83 8.88 -20.34 1.72
C PHE A 83 8.45 -20.05 0.28
N LYS A 84 8.48 -18.78 -0.14
CA LYS A 84 8.00 -18.36 -1.45
C LYS A 84 8.92 -17.30 -2.05
N ASP A 85 9.39 -17.59 -3.26
CA ASP A 85 10.12 -16.62 -4.08
C ASP A 85 9.17 -15.55 -4.60
N LEU A 86 9.62 -14.29 -4.62
CA LEU A 86 8.83 -13.15 -5.07
C LEU A 86 8.35 -13.30 -6.53
N SER A 87 9.12 -13.97 -7.39
CA SER A 87 8.74 -14.26 -8.77
C SER A 87 7.54 -15.20 -8.91
N GLN A 88 7.26 -15.99 -7.86
CA GLN A 88 6.13 -16.92 -7.76
C GLN A 88 5.01 -16.37 -6.86
N ALA A 89 5.14 -15.12 -6.39
CA ALA A 89 4.20 -14.52 -5.48
C ALA A 89 2.86 -14.23 -6.17
N THR A 90 1.77 -14.56 -5.48
CA THR A 90 0.45 -14.13 -5.88
C THR A 90 0.28 -12.68 -5.48
N ASN A 91 0.17 -11.80 -6.47
CA ASN A 91 -0.05 -10.37 -6.23
C ASN A 91 -1.54 -10.10 -6.00
N TYR A 92 -1.94 -10.02 -4.72
CA TYR A 92 -3.32 -9.80 -4.31
C TYR A 92 -3.95 -8.53 -4.90
N VAL A 93 -3.16 -7.46 -5.05
CA VAL A 93 -3.65 -6.19 -5.60
C VAL A 93 -4.00 -6.34 -7.08
N LYS A 94 -3.12 -6.95 -7.88
CA LYS A 94 -3.36 -7.21 -9.30
C LYS A 94 -4.56 -8.13 -9.51
N GLU A 95 -4.67 -9.19 -8.71
CA GLU A 95 -5.81 -10.11 -8.77
C GLU A 95 -7.13 -9.42 -8.41
N ALA A 96 -7.18 -8.68 -7.31
CA ALA A 96 -8.37 -7.95 -6.91
C ALA A 96 -8.80 -6.92 -7.97
N ILE A 97 -7.85 -6.19 -8.58
CA ILE A 97 -8.13 -5.26 -9.69
C ILE A 97 -8.72 -6.01 -10.89
N LYS A 98 -8.14 -7.15 -11.26
CA LYS A 98 -8.62 -8.01 -12.35
C LYS A 98 -10.04 -8.49 -12.08
N GLU A 99 -10.31 -9.01 -10.90
CA GLU A 99 -11.63 -9.49 -10.48
C GLU A 99 -12.68 -8.38 -10.47
N ILE A 100 -12.33 -7.18 -9.99
CA ILE A 100 -13.22 -6.01 -10.04
C ILE A 100 -13.55 -5.64 -11.50
N ASN A 101 -12.55 -5.58 -12.39
CA ASN A 101 -12.76 -5.26 -13.81
C ASN A 101 -13.66 -6.28 -14.51
N GLU A 102 -13.58 -7.55 -14.11
CA GLU A 102 -14.40 -8.64 -14.64
C GLU A 102 -15.75 -8.77 -13.91
N ASN A 103 -16.11 -7.82 -13.04
CA ASN A 103 -17.32 -7.84 -12.21
C ASN A 103 -17.48 -9.12 -11.35
N ARG A 104 -16.36 -9.74 -10.97
CA ARG A 104 -16.33 -10.91 -10.08
C ARG A 104 -16.24 -10.50 -8.62
N LYS A 105 -16.61 -11.43 -7.73
CA LYS A 105 -16.29 -11.34 -6.31
C LYS A 105 -14.77 -11.42 -6.14
N ILE A 106 -14.24 -10.58 -5.26
CA ILE A 106 -12.81 -10.58 -4.95
C ILE A 106 -12.47 -11.80 -4.09
N SER A 107 -11.45 -12.55 -4.47
CA SER A 107 -11.06 -13.79 -3.79
C SER A 107 -10.53 -13.51 -2.37
N PHE A 108 -9.67 -12.51 -2.24
CA PHE A 108 -9.04 -12.12 -0.97
C PHE A 108 -9.35 -10.65 -0.67
N PRO A 109 -10.54 -10.30 -0.15
CA PRO A 109 -10.89 -8.91 0.14
C PRO A 109 -10.09 -8.31 1.31
N ALA A 110 -9.48 -9.14 2.14
CA ALA A 110 -8.58 -8.71 3.20
C ALA A 110 -7.42 -9.70 3.39
N THR A 111 -6.20 -9.20 3.53
CA THR A 111 -5.02 -10.01 3.86
C THR A 111 -4.19 -9.34 4.96
N LYS A 112 -3.31 -10.09 5.61
CA LYS A 112 -2.43 -9.52 6.64
C LYS A 112 -1.31 -8.70 5.97
N PRO A 113 -1.21 -7.38 6.19
CA PRO A 113 -0.13 -6.60 5.63
C PRO A 113 1.21 -6.92 6.33
N TYR A 114 2.31 -6.65 5.66
CA TYR A 114 3.66 -6.88 6.16
C TYR A 114 4.58 -5.69 5.83
N GLY A 115 5.71 -5.62 6.52
CA GLY A 115 6.71 -4.57 6.35
C GLY A 115 6.94 -3.79 7.64
N CYS A 116 7.67 -2.68 7.53
CA CYS A 116 7.93 -1.79 8.66
C CYS A 116 6.63 -1.19 9.19
N SER A 117 6.50 -1.07 10.52
CA SER A 117 5.34 -0.40 11.12
C SER A 117 5.30 1.08 10.74
N VAL A 118 4.10 1.61 10.50
CA VAL A 118 3.89 3.05 10.30
C VAL A 118 4.32 3.81 11.56
N LYS A 119 5.03 4.92 11.38
CA LYS A 119 5.48 5.80 12.47
C LYS A 119 4.55 7.02 12.53
N TYR A 120 3.58 6.96 13.43
CA TYR A 120 2.70 8.10 13.70
C TYR A 120 3.34 9.06 14.69
N LYS A 121 3.06 10.35 14.51
CA LYS A 121 3.33 11.37 15.52
C LYS A 121 2.57 11.01 16.81
N SER A 122 3.31 11.08 17.92
CA SER A 122 2.81 10.87 19.28
C SER A 122 2.01 12.07 19.74
#